data_AF-A0A124G1G7-F1
#
_entry.id   AF-A0A124G1G7-F1
#
_cell.length_a   1.000
_cell.length_b   1.000
_cell.length_c   1.000
_cell.angle_alpha   90.00
_cell.angle_beta   90.00
_cell.angle_gamma   90.00
#
_symmetry.space_group_name_H-M   'P 1'
#
loop_
_entity.id
_entity.type
_entity.pdbx_description
1 polymer ?
#
loop_
_entity_poly.entity_id
_entity_poly.type
_entity_poly.pdbx_seq_one_letter_code
_entity_poly.pdbx_strand_id
1 'polypeptide(L)'
;MGVRKATEIGSGKVILASDGNAGPATVAYCARAGLCCFVLMPADTPVEINVQTISYGANLILVENSTVSDCIDMITDLSESNNWTHLTTAAAVNPYHFEGTKTIAFEIAEDLGWNTPAWVIMPA
;
A
#
# COMPACT_ATOMS: atom_id res chain seq x y z
N MET A 1 5.01 -7.34 1.27
CA MET A 1 4.32 -8.62 0.93
C MET A 1 3.37 -8.48 -0.26
N GLY A 2 2.39 -7.56 -0.23
CA GLY A 2 1.38 -7.41 -1.29
C GLY A 2 1.91 -7.40 -2.73
N VAL A 3 2.91 -6.57 -3.06
CA VAL A 3 3.48 -6.49 -4.42
C VAL A 3 4.08 -7.82 -4.89
N ARG A 4 4.75 -8.55 -3.98
CA ARG A 4 5.32 -9.86 -4.33
C ARG A 4 4.20 -10.85 -4.67
N LYS A 5 3.12 -10.83 -3.88
CA LYS A 5 1.98 -11.69 -4.15
C LYS A 5 1.26 -11.32 -5.44
N ALA A 6 1.11 -10.03 -5.74
CA ALA A 6 0.59 -9.55 -7.02
C ALA A 6 1.41 -10.08 -8.21
N THR A 7 2.74 -10.09 -8.08
CA THR A 7 3.63 -10.68 -9.10
C THR A 7 3.40 -12.19 -9.24
N GLU A 8 3.31 -12.90 -8.12
CA GLU A 8 3.13 -14.37 -8.09
C GLU A 8 1.83 -14.82 -8.74
N ILE A 9 0.73 -14.08 -8.55
CA ILE A 9 -0.57 -14.39 -9.15
C ILE A 9 -0.70 -13.88 -10.60
N GLY A 10 0.35 -13.31 -11.18
CA GLY A 10 0.34 -12.80 -12.55
C GLY A 10 -0.58 -11.59 -12.73
N SER A 11 -0.66 -10.72 -11.72
CA SER A 11 -1.43 -9.50 -11.79
C SER A 11 -0.94 -8.60 -12.92
N GLY A 12 -1.86 -8.07 -13.71
CA GLY A 12 -1.51 -7.17 -14.81
C GLY A 12 -0.97 -5.82 -14.29
N LYS A 13 -1.56 -5.30 -13.21
CA LYS A 13 -1.22 -4.01 -12.60
C LYS A 13 -1.55 -4.00 -11.11
N VAL A 14 -0.97 -3.06 -10.38
CA VAL A 14 -1.32 -2.79 -8.98
C VAL A 14 -2.08 -1.46 -8.90
N ILE A 15 -3.07 -1.40 -8.01
CA ILE A 15 -3.80 -0.17 -7.69
C ILE A 15 -3.95 -0.02 -6.18
N LEU A 16 -3.87 1.20 -5.67
CA LEU A 16 -4.20 1.51 -4.28
C LEU A 16 -4.70 2.94 -4.12
N ALA A 17 -5.45 3.18 -3.04
CA ALA A 17 -5.84 4.49 -2.57
C ALA A 17 -5.07 4.78 -1.28
N SER A 18 -4.35 5.90 -1.21
CA SER A 18 -3.61 6.28 0.00
C SER A 18 -3.16 7.72 -0.06
N ASP A 19 -3.48 8.51 0.95
CA ASP A 19 -2.97 9.87 1.21
C ASP A 19 -1.73 9.87 2.12
N GLY A 20 -1.12 8.71 2.35
CA GLY A 20 -0.06 8.50 3.33
C GLY A 20 1.13 7.71 2.79
N ASN A 21 2.00 7.25 3.68
CA ASN A 21 3.25 6.54 3.33
C ASN A 21 3.04 5.24 2.54
N ALA A 22 1.85 4.64 2.58
CA ALA A 22 1.56 3.40 1.87
C ALA A 22 1.57 3.59 0.34
N GLY A 23 1.16 4.77 -0.15
CA GLY A 23 1.27 5.18 -1.56
C GLY A 23 2.69 5.02 -2.10
N PRO A 24 3.64 5.89 -1.69
CA PRO A 24 5.00 5.86 -2.19
C PRO A 24 5.73 4.56 -1.88
N ALA A 25 5.49 3.93 -0.72
CA ALA A 25 6.08 2.63 -0.39
C ALA A 25 5.68 1.55 -1.41
N THR A 26 4.39 1.45 -1.73
CA THR A 26 3.89 0.46 -2.69
C THR A 26 4.47 0.69 -4.08
N VAL A 27 4.52 1.94 -4.52
CA VAL A 27 5.08 2.31 -5.84
C VAL A 27 6.57 1.95 -5.91
N ALA A 28 7.36 2.23 -4.87
CA ALA A 28 8.78 1.87 -4.84
C ALA A 28 8.98 0.35 -5.01
N TYR A 29 8.16 -0.46 -4.33
CA TYR A 29 8.21 -1.91 -4.48
C TYR A 29 7.72 -2.39 -5.85
N CYS A 30 6.70 -1.74 -6.43
CA CYS A 30 6.21 -2.03 -7.79
C CYS A 30 7.28 -1.70 -8.84
N ALA A 31 7.94 -0.55 -8.74
CA ALA A 31 9.03 -0.15 -9.62
C ALA A 31 10.16 -1.19 -9.61
N ARG A 32 10.56 -1.66 -8.42
CA ARG A 32 11.54 -2.75 -8.29
C ARG A 32 11.08 -4.06 -8.92
N ALA A 33 9.78 -4.36 -8.87
CA ALA A 33 9.20 -5.57 -9.45
C ALA A 33 8.88 -5.45 -10.95
N GLY A 34 9.05 -4.27 -11.56
CA GLY A 34 8.61 -4.02 -12.94
C GLY A 34 7.08 -4.02 -13.11
N LEU A 35 6.33 -3.82 -12.03
CA LEU A 35 4.87 -3.77 -12.06
C LEU A 35 4.38 -2.32 -12.21
N CYS A 36 3.45 -2.11 -13.11
CA CYS A 36 2.77 -0.82 -13.25
C CYS A 36 1.85 -0.57 -12.04
N CYS A 37 1.97 0.61 -11.44
CA CYS A 37 1.24 0.99 -10.24
C CYS A 37 0.39 2.25 -10.49
N PHE A 38 -0.87 2.20 -10.10
CA PHE A 38 -1.78 3.34 -10.03
C PHE A 38 -2.02 3.70 -8.58
N VAL A 39 -2.01 4.99 -8.27
CA VAL A 39 -2.30 5.49 -6.92
C VAL A 39 -3.37 6.56 -7.01
N LEU A 40 -4.47 6.37 -6.29
CA LEU A 40 -5.50 7.39 -6.12
C LEU A 40 -5.32 8.10 -4.78
N MET A 41 -5.42 9.42 -4.78
CA MET A 41 -5.35 10.25 -3.59
C MET A 41 -6.35 11.40 -3.68
N PRO A 42 -6.92 11.86 -2.56
CA PRO A 42 -7.58 13.16 -2.50
C PRO A 42 -6.69 14.29 -3.02
N ALA A 43 -7.26 15.25 -3.75
CA ALA A 43 -6.51 16.37 -4.32
C ALA A 43 -5.88 17.30 -3.26
N ASP A 44 -6.38 17.28 -2.02
CA ASP A 44 -5.84 18.01 -0.88
C ASP A 44 -4.72 17.26 -0.13
N THR A 45 -4.29 16.10 -0.62
CA THR A 45 -3.14 15.36 -0.07
C THR A 45 -1.86 16.22 -0.09
N PRO A 46 -1.07 16.25 1.01
CA PRO A 46 0.17 17.02 1.08
C PRO A 46 1.10 16.78 -0.11
N VAL A 47 1.66 17.87 -0.65
CA VAL A 47 2.44 17.85 -1.90
C VAL A 47 3.66 16.94 -1.79
N GLU A 48 4.23 16.79 -0.60
CA GLU A 48 5.40 15.95 -0.33
C GLU A 48 5.11 14.48 -0.65
N ILE A 49 3.90 14.00 -0.34
CA ILE A 49 3.46 12.63 -0.58
C ILE A 49 3.25 12.42 -2.09
N ASN A 50 2.68 13.41 -2.77
CA ASN A 50 2.50 13.40 -4.23
C ASN A 50 3.85 13.31 -4.93
N VAL A 51 4.81 14.16 -4.54
CA VAL A 51 6.17 14.17 -5.11
C VAL A 51 6.87 12.83 -4.87
N GLN A 52 6.82 12.30 -3.64
CA GLN A 52 7.45 11.02 -3.33
C GLN A 52 6.85 9.89 -4.17
N THR A 53 5.52 9.89 -4.36
CA THR A 53 4.80 8.90 -5.14
C THR A 53 5.17 8.95 -6.62
N ILE A 54 5.16 10.14 -7.22
CA ILE A 54 5.53 10.34 -8.63
C ILE A 54 7.01 10.00 -8.86
N SER A 55 7.88 10.33 -7.90
CA SER A 55 9.34 10.09 -8.01
C SER A 55 9.68 8.60 -8.16
N TYR A 56 8.85 7.70 -7.64
CA TYR A 56 9.00 6.26 -7.83
C TYR A 56 8.35 5.72 -9.11
N GLY A 57 7.79 6.57 -9.97
CA GLY A 57 7.23 6.20 -11.27
C GLY A 57 5.76 5.79 -11.23
N ALA A 58 5.00 6.27 -10.23
CA ALA A 58 3.56 6.00 -10.15
C ALA A 58 2.76 6.68 -11.27
N ASN A 59 1.63 6.06 -11.62
CA ASN A 59 0.53 6.75 -12.27
C ASN A 59 -0.37 7.33 -11.15
N LEU A 60 -0.05 8.54 -10.69
CA LEU A 60 -0.81 9.24 -9.64
C LEU A 60 -2.08 9.89 -10.24
N ILE A 61 -3.22 9.65 -9.60
CA ILE A 61 -4.52 10.23 -9.93
C ILE A 61 -5.01 10.99 -8.70
N LEU A 62 -5.10 12.31 -8.83
CA LEU A 62 -5.67 13.17 -7.80
C LEU A 62 -7.18 13.33 -8.03
N VAL A 63 -7.97 13.13 -6.98
CA VAL A 63 -9.42 13.15 -7.03
C VAL A 63 -9.94 14.36 -6.25
N GLU A 64 -10.53 15.32 -6.97
CA GLU A 64 -11.11 16.53 -6.41
C GLU A 64 -12.32 16.23 -5.51
N ASN A 65 -12.48 16.98 -4.42
CA ASN A 65 -13.60 16.87 -3.48
C ASN A 65 -13.88 15.44 -2.99
N SER A 66 -12.81 14.70 -2.65
CA SER A 66 -12.92 13.30 -2.23
C SER A 66 -12.17 13.03 -0.94
N THR A 67 -12.54 11.95 -0.28
CA THR A 67 -11.80 11.36 0.84
C THR A 67 -11.04 10.12 0.37
N VAL A 68 -10.14 9.60 1.22
CA VAL A 68 -9.48 8.30 0.96
C VAL A 68 -10.54 7.20 0.80
N SER A 69 -11.60 7.22 1.60
CA SER A 69 -12.70 6.24 1.48
C SER A 69 -13.36 6.30 0.11
N ASP A 70 -13.65 7.49 -0.42
CA ASP A 70 -14.21 7.65 -1.77
C ASP A 70 -13.23 7.10 -2.82
N CYS A 71 -11.93 7.34 -2.66
CA CYS A 71 -10.90 6.78 -3.54
C CYS A 71 -10.86 5.26 -3.48
N ILE A 72 -11.03 4.64 -2.30
CA ILE A 72 -11.08 3.18 -2.12
C ILE A 72 -12.27 2.60 -2.87
N ASP A 73 -13.45 3.21 -2.72
CA ASP A 73 -14.67 2.77 -3.40
C ASP A 73 -14.49 2.81 -4.92
N MET A 74 -13.92 3.91 -5.45
CA MET A 74 -13.65 4.06 -6.89
C MET A 74 -12.72 2.98 -7.46
N ILE A 75 -11.68 2.57 -6.72
CA ILE A 75 -10.72 1.58 -7.22
C ILE A 75 -11.16 0.13 -6.99
N THR A 76 -12.08 -0.11 -6.06
CA THR A 76 -12.60 -1.46 -5.78
C THR A 76 -13.23 -2.03 -7.05
N ASP A 77 -14.17 -1.30 -7.64
CA ASP A 77 -14.83 -1.70 -8.90
C ASP A 77 -13.85 -1.87 -10.07
N LEU A 78 -12.85 -0.98 -10.17
CA LEU A 78 -11.81 -1.03 -11.20
C LEU A 78 -10.93 -2.29 -11.05
N SER A 79 -10.59 -2.65 -9.82
CA SER A 79 -9.73 -3.80 -9.52
C SER A 79 -10.43 -5.14 -9.71
N GLU A 80 -11.74 -5.20 -9.56
CA GLU A 80 -12.52 -6.42 -9.84
C GLU A 80 -12.75 -6.60 -11.35
N SER A 81 -12.95 -5.49 -12.08
CA SER A 81 -13.23 -5.51 -13.52
C SER A 81 -11.99 -5.73 -14.39
N ASN A 82 -10.81 -5.49 -13.83
CA ASN A 82 -9.53 -5.64 -14.52
C ASN A 82 -8.66 -6.62 -13.72
N ASN A 83 -7.76 -7.39 -14.34
CA ASN A 83 -6.86 -8.30 -13.62
C ASN A 83 -5.78 -7.54 -12.81
N TRP A 84 -6.19 -6.67 -11.89
CA TRP A 84 -5.35 -5.75 -11.14
C TRP A 84 -5.45 -6.09 -9.65
N THR A 85 -4.33 -5.97 -8.93
CA THR A 85 -4.33 -6.25 -7.49
C THR A 85 -4.49 -4.96 -6.70
N HIS A 86 -5.53 -4.93 -5.88
CA HIS A 86 -5.82 -3.85 -4.95
C HIS A 86 -4.95 -3.97 -3.69
N LEU A 87 -4.08 -3.00 -3.42
CA LEU A 87 -3.10 -3.03 -2.31
C LEU A 87 -3.27 -1.94 -1.25
N THR A 88 -4.38 -1.20 -1.23
CA THR A 88 -4.73 -0.27 -0.13
C THR A 88 -4.55 -0.93 1.23
N THR A 89 -4.10 -0.16 2.22
CA THR A 89 -3.91 -0.59 3.62
C THR A 89 -5.23 -0.71 4.38
N ALA A 90 -6.16 -1.47 3.83
CA ALA A 90 -7.42 -1.82 4.47
C ALA A 90 -7.58 -3.34 4.43
N ALA A 91 -7.88 -3.94 5.59
CA ALA A 91 -7.94 -5.39 5.75
C ALA A 91 -8.96 -6.05 4.82
N ALA A 92 -10.08 -5.37 4.54
CA ALA A 92 -11.15 -5.87 3.68
C ALA A 92 -10.71 -6.15 2.24
N VAL A 93 -9.69 -5.43 1.76
CA VAL A 93 -9.27 -5.43 0.35
C VAL A 93 -7.86 -5.99 0.14
N ASN A 94 -7.00 -5.97 1.17
CA ASN A 94 -5.64 -6.47 1.09
C ASN A 94 -5.30 -7.34 2.31
N PRO A 95 -5.54 -8.67 2.23
CA PRO A 95 -5.22 -9.57 3.33
C PRO A 95 -3.71 -9.69 3.60
N TYR A 96 -2.86 -9.29 2.66
CA TYR A 96 -1.40 -9.41 2.77
C TYR A 96 -0.74 -8.24 3.50
N HIS A 97 -1.51 -7.22 3.90
CA HIS A 97 -0.96 -6.06 4.60
C HIS A 97 -0.31 -6.46 5.94
N PHE A 98 -1.00 -7.28 6.74
CA PHE A 98 -0.51 -7.72 8.05
C PHE A 98 0.66 -8.71 7.97
N GLU A 99 0.76 -9.46 6.87
CA GLU A 99 1.80 -10.48 6.69
C GLU A 99 3.20 -9.88 6.66
N GLY A 100 3.33 -8.63 6.20
CA GLY A 100 4.59 -7.88 6.30
C GLY A 100 4.78 -7.29 7.69
N THR A 101 3.80 -6.54 8.19
CA THR A 101 3.94 -5.80 9.45
C THR A 101 4.18 -6.72 10.66
N LYS A 102 3.65 -7.95 10.66
CA LYS A 102 3.92 -8.91 11.73
C LYS A 102 5.39 -9.31 11.86
N THR A 103 6.21 -9.16 10.81
CA THR A 103 7.64 -9.50 10.90
C THR A 103 8.36 -8.61 11.88
N ILE A 104 7.91 -7.36 12.06
CA ILE A 104 8.45 -6.45 13.06
C ILE A 104 8.37 -7.07 14.46
N ALA A 105 7.28 -7.78 14.79
CA ALA A 105 7.17 -8.45 16.09
C ALA A 105 8.14 -9.64 16.22
N PHE A 106 8.38 -10.38 15.13
CA PHE A 106 9.37 -11.46 15.12
C PHE A 106 10.80 -10.93 15.22
N GLU A 107 11.11 -9.83 14.53
CA GLU A 107 12.40 -9.14 14.59
C GLU A 107 12.67 -8.60 16.01
N ILE A 108 11.68 -7.96 16.65
CA ILE A 108 11.78 -7.53 18.06
C ILE A 108 12.05 -8.72 18.98
N ALA A 109 11.35 -9.84 18.80
CA ALA A 109 11.57 -11.03 19.62
C ALA A 109 12.97 -11.61 19.41
N GLU A 110 13.45 -11.69 18.16
CA GLU A 110 14.79 -12.15 17.80
C GLU A 110 15.87 -11.27 18.45
N ASP A 111 15.76 -9.94 18.31
CA ASP A 111 16.71 -8.97 18.86
C ASP A 111 16.79 -9.01 20.41
N LEU A 112 15.69 -9.41 21.07
CA LEU A 112 15.63 -9.61 22.52
C LEU A 112 16.04 -11.02 22.96
N GLY A 113 16.60 -11.84 22.06
CA GLY A 113 17.02 -13.20 22.37
C GLY A 113 15.84 -14.14 22.67
N TRP A 114 14.73 -13.96 21.94
CA TRP A 114 13.47 -14.68 22.11
C TRP A 114 12.77 -14.45 23.45
N ASN A 115 13.06 -13.33 24.12
CA ASN A 115 12.36 -12.90 25.31
C ASN A 115 11.27 -11.89 24.95
N THR A 116 10.05 -12.11 25.44
CA THR A 116 8.92 -11.22 25.19
C THR A 116 9.09 -9.89 25.92
N PRO A 117 8.91 -8.75 25.24
CA PRO A 117 8.92 -7.45 25.91
C PRO A 117 7.69 -7.31 26.81
N ALA A 118 7.82 -6.54 27.89
CA ALA A 118 6.69 -6.25 28.78
C ALA A 118 5.61 -5.40 28.08
N TRP A 119 6.02 -4.49 27.20
CA TRP A 119 5.13 -3.57 26.49
C TRP A 119 5.64 -3.29 25.09
N VAL A 120 4.72 -3.11 24.16
CA VAL A 120 4.96 -2.58 22.81
C VAL A 120 4.02 -1.40 22.60
N ILE A 121 4.57 -0.25 22.22
CA ILE A 121 3.79 0.96 21.94
C ILE A 121 3.79 1.16 20.42
N MET A 122 2.61 1.07 19.81
CA MET A 122 2.39 1.28 18.38
C MET A 122 1.37 2.40 18.21
N PRO A 123 1.72 3.52 17.55
CA PRO A 123 0.74 4.56 17.20
C PRO A 123 -0.39 3.97 16.36
N ALA A 124 -1.62 4.41 16.65
CA ALA A 124 -2.83 4.00 15.93
C ALA A 124 -2.97 4.72 14.59
#